data_AF-X1VVD9-F1
#
_entry.id   AF-X1VVD9-F1
#
_cell.length_a   1.000
_cell.length_b   1.000
_cell.length_c   1.000
_cell.angle_alpha   90.00
_cell.angle_beta   90.00
_cell.angle_gamma   90.00
#
_symmetry.space_group_name_H-M   'P 1'
#
loop_
_entity.id
_entity.type
_entity.pdbx_description
1 polymer ?
#
loop_
_entity_poly.entity_id
_entity_poly.type
_entity_poly.pdbx_seq_one_letter_code
_entity_poly.pdbx_strand_id
1 'polypeptide(L)'
;MEKSVKQGEIHDLLFNREIGWQEIIYDLINTEQLDPWDIDIIILTDKYLEKIREFEETDFFVSSKVLLAAALLLRIKSDVLLNKHLKSIDNILFEKEEKKQYIVERIELEEEVPELVPRTPLPRFKKVTLKELIDSLNKAITTENRRIKKEIINKNALREANIIIPKR
;
A
#
# COMPACT_ATOMS: atom_id res chain seq x y z
N MET A 1 28.85 -27.21 -22.52
CA MET A 1 28.83 -25.75 -22.25
C MET A 1 27.38 -25.30 -22.35
N GLU A 2 26.68 -25.35 -21.22
CA GLU A 2 25.31 -24.83 -21.12
C GLU A 2 25.35 -23.31 -21.24
N LYS A 3 24.55 -22.78 -22.17
CA LYS A 3 24.37 -21.35 -22.37
C LYS A 3 23.61 -20.80 -21.16
N SER A 4 24.30 -20.02 -20.32
CA SER A 4 23.65 -19.12 -19.38
C SER A 4 22.83 -18.12 -20.20
N VAL A 5 21.52 -18.34 -20.24
CA VAL A 5 20.56 -17.41 -20.82
C VAL A 5 20.73 -16.09 -20.06
N LYS A 6 21.06 -15.02 -20.78
CA LYS A 6 21.23 -13.69 -20.19
C LYS A 6 19.89 -13.29 -19.57
N GLN A 7 19.87 -12.97 -18.28
CA GLN A 7 18.65 -12.66 -17.52
C GLN A 7 17.78 -11.57 -18.20
N GLY A 8 18.39 -10.64 -18.95
CA GLY A 8 17.67 -9.65 -19.75
C GLY A 8 16.79 -10.25 -20.86
N GLU A 9 17.20 -11.35 -21.49
CA GLU A 9 16.39 -12.01 -22.54
C GLU A 9 15.17 -12.73 -21.96
N ILE A 10 15.27 -13.22 -20.72
CA ILE A 10 14.14 -13.81 -19.99
C ILE A 10 13.15 -12.73 -19.55
N HIS A 11 13.68 -11.57 -19.15
CA HIS A 11 12.90 -10.39 -18.79
C HIS A 11 12.12 -9.83 -19.99
N ASP A 12 12.70 -9.79 -21.19
CA ASP A 12 11.94 -9.28 -22.35
C ASP A 12 10.89 -10.28 -22.87
N LEU A 13 11.11 -11.58 -22.68
CA LEU A 13 10.17 -12.64 -23.10
C LEU A 13 8.99 -12.82 -22.15
N LEU A 14 9.16 -12.61 -20.84
CA LEU A 14 8.08 -12.77 -19.86
C LEU A 14 7.15 -11.54 -19.79
N PHE A 15 7.67 -10.33 -20.05
CA PHE A 15 7.02 -9.06 -19.71
C PHE A 15 6.37 -8.36 -20.92
N ASN A 16 6.29 -9.04 -22.07
CA ASN A 16 5.98 -8.43 -23.36
C ASN A 16 4.52 -7.93 -23.56
N ARG A 17 3.65 -7.84 -22.55
CA ARG A 17 2.26 -7.34 -22.77
C ARG A 17 1.59 -6.46 -21.72
N GLU A 18 2.05 -6.38 -20.46
CA GLU A 18 1.52 -5.42 -19.47
C GLU A 18 2.46 -5.44 -18.28
N ILE A 19 3.24 -4.37 -18.04
CA ILE A 19 4.10 -4.31 -16.85
C ILE A 19 3.21 -4.33 -15.60
N GLY A 20 3.30 -5.41 -14.84
CA GLY A 20 2.57 -5.57 -13.60
C GLY A 20 3.18 -4.72 -12.48
N TRP A 21 2.35 -4.21 -11.56
CA TRP A 21 2.88 -3.53 -10.37
C TRP A 21 3.77 -4.44 -9.51
N GLN A 22 3.50 -5.76 -9.53
CA GLN A 22 4.30 -6.77 -8.83
C GLN A 22 5.67 -6.92 -9.47
N GLU A 23 5.71 -6.90 -10.80
CA GLU A 23 6.93 -6.99 -11.60
C GLU A 23 7.87 -5.83 -11.32
N ILE A 24 7.34 -4.60 -11.26
CA ILE A 24 8.11 -3.42 -10.87
C ILE A 24 8.69 -3.59 -9.46
N ILE A 25 7.91 -4.08 -8.49
CA ILE A 25 8.40 -4.30 -7.12
C ILE A 25 9.50 -5.37 -7.09
N TYR A 26 9.35 -6.47 -7.83
CA TYR A 26 10.38 -7.50 -7.91
C TYR A 26 11.66 -6.98 -8.59
N ASP A 27 11.53 -6.21 -9.66
CA ASP A 27 12.67 -5.57 -10.34
C ASP A 27 13.41 -4.64 -9.37
N LEU A 28 12.68 -3.79 -8.65
CA LEU A 28 13.28 -2.87 -7.67
C LEU A 28 14.01 -3.58 -6.55
N ILE A 29 13.46 -4.67 -6.02
CA ILE A 29 14.12 -5.44 -4.96
C ILE A 29 15.42 -6.07 -5.45
N ASN A 30 15.42 -6.59 -6.69
CA ASN A 30 16.62 -7.17 -7.29
C ASN A 30 17.66 -6.11 -7.66
N THR A 31 17.25 -4.98 -8.23
CA THR A 31 18.14 -3.92 -8.73
C THR A 31 18.72 -3.07 -7.61
N GLU A 32 17.91 -2.68 -6.63
CA GLU A 32 18.32 -1.83 -5.49
C GLU A 32 18.88 -2.66 -4.31
N GLN A 33 19.02 -3.98 -4.48
CA GLN A 33 19.54 -4.91 -3.47
C GLN A 33 18.82 -4.81 -2.10
N LEU A 34 17.51 -4.63 -2.12
CA LEU A 34 16.70 -4.59 -0.90
C LEU A 34 16.57 -5.99 -0.30
N ASP A 35 16.56 -6.10 1.03
CA ASP A 35 16.33 -7.37 1.71
C ASP A 35 14.84 -7.79 1.59
N PRO A 36 14.52 -8.93 0.94
CA PRO A 36 13.13 -9.39 0.82
C PRO A 36 12.45 -9.71 2.16
N TRP A 37 13.23 -9.91 3.23
CA TRP A 37 12.72 -10.21 4.57
C TRP A 37 12.55 -8.97 5.44
N ASP A 38 13.15 -7.85 5.04
CA ASP A 38 13.12 -6.58 5.77
C ASP A 38 13.12 -5.40 4.78
N ILE A 39 11.95 -5.16 4.19
CA ILE A 39 11.79 -4.13 3.18
C ILE A 39 11.65 -2.76 3.84
N ASP A 40 12.53 -1.84 3.45
CA ASP A 40 12.34 -0.43 3.70
C ASP A 40 11.27 0.15 2.75
N ILE A 41 10.07 0.35 3.27
CA ILE A 41 8.93 0.88 2.52
C ILE A 41 9.18 2.30 2.02
N ILE A 42 9.98 3.11 2.73
CA ILE A 42 10.25 4.49 2.35
C ILE A 42 11.06 4.50 1.05
N ILE A 43 12.16 3.75 1.04
CA ILE A 43 13.05 3.62 -0.12
C ILE A 43 12.29 2.97 -1.27
N LEU A 44 11.60 1.85 -1.02
CA LEU A 44 10.86 1.14 -2.06
C LEU A 44 9.81 2.04 -2.72
N THR A 45 9.07 2.83 -1.95
CA THR A 45 8.03 3.71 -2.48
C THR A 45 8.60 4.82 -3.36
N ASP A 46 9.72 5.42 -2.95
CA ASP A 46 10.36 6.48 -3.75
C ASP A 46 10.89 5.93 -5.07
N LYS A 47 11.56 4.77 -5.03
CA LYS A 47 12.06 4.09 -6.23
C LYS A 47 10.95 3.62 -7.15
N TYR A 48 9.84 3.16 -6.59
CA TYR A 48 8.67 2.78 -7.36
C TYR A 48 8.06 3.98 -8.11
N LEU A 49 8.02 5.16 -7.49
CA LEU A 49 7.56 6.38 -8.15
C LEU A 49 8.54 6.89 -9.21
N GLU A 50 9.85 6.80 -8.96
CA GLU A 50 10.88 7.11 -9.97
C GLU A 50 10.70 6.23 -11.21
N LYS A 51 10.61 4.91 -11.02
CA LYS A 51 10.45 3.93 -12.11
C LYS A 51 9.17 4.16 -12.93
N ILE A 52 8.06 4.49 -12.28
CA ILE A 52 6.80 4.79 -13.01
C ILE A 52 6.93 6.06 -13.85
N ARG A 53 7.62 7.10 -13.35
CA ARG A 53 7.80 8.35 -14.11
C ARG A 53 8.66 8.12 -15.34
N GLU A 54 9.74 7.33 -15.20
CA GLU A 54 10.56 6.92 -16.35
C GLU A 54 9.71 6.21 -17.40
N PHE A 55 8.83 5.29 -16.99
CA PHE A 55 7.95 4.59 -17.90
C PHE A 55 6.91 5.50 -18.57
N GLU A 56 6.33 6.47 -17.84
CA GLU A 56 5.37 7.43 -18.42
C GLU A 56 6.01 8.28 -19.53
N GLU A 57 7.29 8.61 -19.39
CA GLU A 57 8.06 9.35 -20.40
C GLU A 57 8.43 8.50 -21.62
N THR A 58 8.66 7.18 -21.45
CA THR A 58 9.06 6.29 -22.55
C THR A 58 7.88 5.63 -23.27
N ASP A 59 6.86 5.22 -22.52
CA ASP A 59 5.67 4.53 -23.00
C ASP A 59 4.48 5.00 -22.16
N PHE A 60 3.63 5.89 -22.71
CA PHE A 60 2.44 6.49 -22.07
C PHE A 60 1.41 5.49 -21.48
N PHE A 61 1.67 4.18 -21.54
CA PHE A 61 0.82 3.12 -21.05
C PHE A 61 1.23 2.64 -19.65
N VAL A 62 0.77 3.36 -18.63
CA VAL A 62 0.80 2.87 -17.24
C VAL A 62 -0.52 2.16 -16.91
N SER A 63 -0.45 0.91 -16.47
CA SER A 63 -1.64 0.16 -16.06
C SER A 63 -2.34 0.85 -14.88
N SER A 64 -3.68 0.91 -14.89
CA SER A 64 -4.46 1.49 -13.79
C SER A 64 -4.16 0.84 -12.43
N LYS A 65 -3.81 -0.46 -12.43
CA LYS A 65 -3.38 -1.18 -11.23
C LYS A 65 -2.02 -0.69 -10.70
N VAL A 66 -1.11 -0.28 -11.58
CA VAL A 66 0.22 0.27 -11.23
C VAL A 66 0.05 1.61 -10.54
N LEU A 67 -0.82 2.48 -11.06
CA LEU A 67 -1.15 3.76 -10.44
C LEU A 67 -1.83 3.57 -9.07
N LEU A 68 -2.75 2.60 -8.97
CA LEU A 68 -3.40 2.26 -7.71
C LEU A 68 -2.40 1.74 -6.68
N ALA A 69 -1.47 0.87 -7.10
CA ALA A 69 -0.40 0.39 -6.23
C ALA A 69 0.50 1.55 -5.74
N ALA A 70 0.81 2.52 -6.61
CA ALA A 70 1.55 3.73 -6.21
C ALA A 70 0.84 4.51 -5.10
N ALA A 71 -0.47 4.75 -5.25
CA ALA A 71 -1.28 5.43 -4.24
C ALA A 71 -1.32 4.66 -2.91
N LEU A 72 -1.42 3.33 -2.95
CA LEU A 72 -1.39 2.48 -1.75
C LEU A 72 -0.02 2.51 -1.06
N LEU A 73 1.08 2.43 -1.82
CA LEU A 73 2.43 2.54 -1.28
C LEU A 73 2.67 3.90 -0.60
N LEU A 74 2.21 4.99 -1.23
CA LEU A 74 2.26 6.33 -0.62
C LEU A 74 1.47 6.43 0.68
N ARG A 75 0.28 5.83 0.74
CA ARG A 75 -0.52 5.75 1.97
C ARG A 75 0.25 5.01 3.06
N ILE A 76 0.83 3.85 2.73
CA ILE A 76 1.65 3.07 3.69
C ILE A 76 2.83 3.92 4.17
N LYS A 77 3.59 4.54 3.25
CA LYS A 77 4.72 5.42 3.58
C LYS A 77 4.33 6.53 4.55
N SER A 78 3.19 7.19 4.31
CA SER A 78 2.68 8.25 5.19
C SER A 78 2.41 7.71 6.60
N ASP A 79 1.76 6.57 6.74
CA ASP A 79 1.47 5.98 8.05
C ASP A 79 2.74 5.51 8.78
N VAL A 80 3.72 4.98 8.05
CA VAL A 80 5.03 4.61 8.61
C VAL A 80 5.75 5.83 9.17
N LEU A 81 5.70 6.97 8.48
CA LEU A 81 6.34 8.21 8.94
C LEU A 81 5.63 8.82 10.15
N LEU A 82 4.31 8.70 10.25
CA LEU A 82 3.50 9.28 11.33
C LEU A 82 3.50 8.45 12.61
N ASN A 83 3.64 7.12 12.52
CA ASN A 83 3.52 6.22 13.67
C ASN A 83 4.89 5.70 14.12
N LYS A 84 5.29 5.99 15.36
CA LYS A 84 6.52 5.43 15.99
C LYS A 84 6.45 3.93 16.26
N HIS A 85 5.32 3.27 16.04
CA HIS A 85 5.20 1.81 16.06
C HIS A 85 4.57 1.38 14.73
N LEU A 86 5.29 0.55 13.97
CA LEU A 86 4.79 -0.02 12.72
C LEU A 86 3.58 -0.91 13.01
N LYS A 87 2.38 -0.41 12.71
CA LYS A 87 1.19 -1.24 12.54
C LYS A 87 1.45 -2.20 11.36
N SER A 88 0.86 -3.40 11.40
CA SER A 88 0.89 -4.33 10.26
C SER A 88 0.38 -3.63 8.99
N ILE A 89 0.89 -3.97 7.80
CA ILE A 89 0.43 -3.34 6.54
C ILE A 89 -1.08 -3.52 6.37
N ASP A 90 -1.59 -4.70 6.72
CA ASP A 90 -3.03 -4.97 6.74
C ASP A 90 -3.80 -3.99 7.63
N ASN A 91 -3.25 -3.62 8.79
CA ASN A 91 -3.91 -2.65 9.66
C ASN A 91 -3.93 -1.27 9.00
N ILE A 92 -2.81 -0.85 8.40
CA ILE A 92 -2.73 0.43 7.67
C ILE A 92 -3.75 0.50 6.54
N LEU A 93 -3.87 -0.56 5.74
CA LEU A 93 -4.72 -0.57 4.55
C LEU A 93 -6.21 -0.76 4.89
N PHE A 94 -6.51 -1.55 5.92
CA PHE A 94 -7.87 -2.01 6.22
C PHE A 94 -8.46 -1.50 7.55
N GLU A 95 -7.72 -0.78 8.40
CA GLU A 95 -8.31 -0.14 9.58
C GLU A 95 -9.44 0.78 9.15
N LYS A 96 -10.59 0.61 9.79
CA LYS A 96 -11.62 1.63 9.83
C LYS A 96 -11.09 2.72 10.75
N GLU A 97 -11.21 3.98 10.34
CA GLU A 97 -10.94 5.13 11.20
C GLU A 97 -11.75 4.98 12.50
N GLU A 98 -11.11 4.49 13.56
CA GLU A 98 -11.64 4.68 14.90
C GLU A 98 -11.63 6.19 15.12
N LYS A 99 -12.82 6.78 15.27
CA LYS A 99 -12.96 8.19 15.60
C LYS A 99 -12.13 8.42 16.85
N LYS A 100 -10.99 9.11 16.71
CA LYS A 100 -10.14 9.47 17.84
C LYS A 100 -10.99 10.25 18.83
N GLN A 101 -11.43 9.60 19.90
CA GLN A 101 -12.04 10.28 21.03
C GLN A 101 -10.89 10.98 21.74
N TYR A 102 -10.75 12.29 21.49
CA TYR A 102 -9.86 13.12 22.27
C TYR A 102 -10.45 13.21 23.69
N ILE A 103 -9.96 12.36 24.59
CA ILE A 103 -10.25 12.50 26.02
C ILE A 103 -9.42 13.69 26.49
N VAL A 104 -10.09 14.78 26.85
CA VAL A 104 -9.42 15.91 27.49
C VAL A 104 -9.17 15.50 28.94
N GLU A 105 -7.99 14.94 29.20
CA GLU A 105 -7.57 14.65 30.58
C GLU A 105 -7.33 15.97 31.31
N ARG A 106 -8.18 16.25 32.30
CA ARG A 106 -7.95 17.32 33.27
C ARG A 106 -6.95 16.77 34.29
N ILE A 107 -5.71 17.21 34.22
CA ILE A 107 -4.65 16.76 35.11
C ILE A 107 -4.92 17.34 36.50
N GLU A 108 -5.43 16.52 37.42
CA GLU A 108 -5.46 16.82 38.85
C GLU A 108 -4.16 16.27 39.45
N LEU A 109 -3.35 17.16 40.03
CA LEU A 109 -2.06 16.82 40.62
C LEU A 109 -2.30 16.23 42.02
N GLU A 110 -2.42 14.92 42.11
CA GLU A 110 -2.39 14.21 43.40
C GLU A 110 -0.93 14.10 43.89
N GLU A 111 -0.69 14.43 45.16
CA GLU A 111 0.64 14.39 45.81
C GLU A 111 1.14 12.97 46.13
N GLU A 112 0.46 11.93 45.63
CA GLU A 112 0.79 10.53 45.94
C GLU A 112 1.96 10.03 45.09
N VAL A 113 2.88 9.31 45.75
CA VAL A 113 4.04 8.70 45.11
C VAL A 113 3.55 7.61 44.15
N PRO A 114 3.87 7.68 42.85
CA PRO A 114 3.36 6.71 41.87
C PRO A 114 3.94 5.32 42.13
N GLU A 115 3.06 4.31 42.18
CA GLU A 115 3.46 2.92 42.31
C GLU A 115 4.27 2.44 41.09
N LEU A 116 5.30 1.63 41.34
CA LEU A 116 6.14 1.09 40.28
C LEU A 116 5.40 0.01 39.50
N VAL A 117 4.97 0.35 38.29
CA VAL A 117 4.38 -0.60 37.34
C VAL A 117 5.50 -1.38 36.63
N PRO A 118 5.42 -2.72 36.53
CA PRO A 118 6.37 -3.48 35.71
C PRO A 118 6.33 -2.98 34.27
N ARG A 119 7.50 -2.67 33.70
CA ARG A 119 7.58 -2.22 32.30
C ARG A 119 7.18 -3.36 31.37
N THR A 120 6.08 -3.17 30.65
CA THR A 120 5.76 -4.00 29.49
C THR A 120 6.84 -3.82 28.41
N PRO A 121 7.26 -4.90 27.75
CA PRO A 121 8.25 -4.80 26.67
C PRO A 121 7.72 -3.86 25.59
N LEU A 122 8.55 -2.90 25.16
CA LEU A 122 8.18 -1.97 24.10
C LEU A 122 7.84 -2.76 22.83
N PRO A 123 6.76 -2.38 22.11
CA PRO A 123 6.45 -3.01 20.84
C PRO A 123 7.62 -2.80 19.88
N ARG A 124 8.24 -3.91 19.48
CA ARG A 124 9.29 -3.88 18.46
C ARG A 124 8.66 -3.54 17.12
N PHE A 125 9.37 -2.77 16.30
CA PHE A 125 9.00 -2.58 14.91
C PHE A 125 8.90 -3.95 14.22
N LYS A 126 7.72 -4.28 13.72
CA LYS A 126 7.53 -5.48 12.90
C LYS A 126 8.20 -5.21 11.55
N LYS A 127 9.19 -6.03 11.20
CA LYS A 127 9.81 -6.01 9.87
C LYS A 127 8.77 -6.41 8.82
N VAL A 128 8.78 -5.73 7.69
CA VAL A 128 7.89 -6.03 6.57
C VAL A 128 8.60 -7.00 5.63
N THR A 129 7.95 -8.10 5.30
CA THR A 129 8.43 -9.04 4.27
C THR A 129 7.83 -8.72 2.90
N LEU A 130 8.54 -9.06 1.83
CA LEU A 130 8.06 -8.94 0.44
C LEU A 130 6.71 -9.61 0.25
N LYS A 131 6.60 -10.84 0.73
CA LYS A 131 5.38 -11.62 0.60
C LYS A 131 4.20 -10.90 1.27
N GLU A 132 4.39 -10.42 2.49
CA GLU A 132 3.36 -9.67 3.21
C GLU A 132 2.93 -8.42 2.44
N LEU A 133 3.89 -7.64 1.94
CA LEU A 133 3.59 -6.45 1.15
C LEU A 133 2.76 -6.77 -0.10
N ILE A 134 3.17 -7.76 -0.88
CA ILE A 134 2.47 -8.17 -2.12
C ILE A 134 1.07 -8.70 -1.81
N ASP A 135 0.92 -9.54 -0.78
CA ASP A 135 -0.38 -10.10 -0.39
C ASP A 135 -1.34 -9.00 0.08
N SER A 136 -0.87 -8.07 0.91
CA SER A 136 -1.65 -6.92 1.38
C SER A 136 -2.07 -5.99 0.25
N LEU A 137 -1.14 -5.67 -0.68
CA LEU A 137 -1.44 -4.83 -1.84
C LEU A 137 -2.46 -5.49 -2.78
N ASN A 138 -2.31 -6.80 -3.06
CA ASN A 138 -3.28 -7.56 -3.86
C ASN A 138 -4.68 -7.50 -3.24
N LYS A 139 -4.76 -7.74 -1.94
CA LYS A 139 -6.02 -7.68 -1.19
C LYS A 139 -6.63 -6.28 -1.21
N ALA A 140 -5.82 -5.23 -1.10
CA ALA A 140 -6.30 -3.85 -1.18
C ALA A 140 -6.82 -3.50 -2.58
N ILE A 141 -6.08 -3.86 -3.63
CA ILE A 141 -6.47 -3.64 -5.02
C ILE A 141 -7.78 -4.36 -5.36
N THR A 142 -7.91 -5.63 -4.98
CA THR A 142 -9.16 -6.40 -5.22
C THR A 142 -10.34 -5.82 -4.43
N THR A 143 -10.11 -5.34 -3.22
CA THR A 143 -11.14 -4.71 -2.38
C THR A 143 -11.62 -3.39 -2.99
N GLU A 144 -10.72 -2.52 -3.43
CA GLU A 144 -11.07 -1.25 -4.07
C GLU A 144 -11.75 -1.48 -5.42
N ASN A 145 -11.26 -2.42 -6.23
CA ASN A 145 -11.93 -2.78 -7.49
C ASN A 145 -13.38 -3.24 -7.26
N ARG A 146 -13.63 -4.03 -6.21
CA ARG A 146 -15.00 -4.43 -5.84
C ARG A 146 -15.83 -3.23 -5.40
N ARG A 147 -15.25 -2.30 -4.65
CA ARG A 147 -15.93 -1.07 -4.20
C ARG A 147 -16.33 -0.19 -5.38
N ILE A 148 -15.39 0.06 -6.30
CA ILE A 148 -15.61 0.83 -7.54
C ILE A 148 -16.75 0.21 -8.36
N LYS A 149 -16.74 -1.13 -8.57
CA LYS A 149 -17.82 -1.82 -9.28
C LYS A 149 -19.19 -1.59 -8.63
N LYS A 150 -19.28 -1.70 -7.30
CA LYS A 150 -20.53 -1.44 -6.56
C LYS A 150 -21.00 0.00 -6.72
N GLU A 151 -20.08 0.97 -6.66
CA GLU A 151 -20.40 2.38 -6.81
C GLU A 151 -20.91 2.71 -8.22
N ILE A 152 -20.30 2.13 -9.25
CA ILE A 152 -20.76 2.27 -10.65
C ILE A 152 -22.19 1.73 -10.81
N ILE A 153 -22.46 0.52 -10.28
CA ILE A 153 -23.79 -0.09 -10.33
C ILE A 153 -24.81 0.80 -9.62
N ASN A 154 -24.50 1.27 -8.40
CA ASN A 154 -25.38 2.15 -7.64
C ASN A 154 -25.66 3.46 -8.40
N LYS A 155 -24.63 4.08 -8.98
CA LYS A 155 -24.76 5.32 -9.75
C LYS A 155 -25.62 5.12 -11.00
N ASN A 156 -25.51 3.97 -11.65
CA ASN A 156 -26.35 3.62 -12.80
C ASN A 156 -27.81 3.39 -12.39
N ALA A 157 -28.07 2.66 -11.31
CA ALA A 157 -29.42 2.49 -10.77
C ALA A 157 -30.08 3.83 -10.39
N LEU A 158 -29.32 4.75 -9.79
CA LEU A 158 -29.79 6.12 -9.48
C LEU A 158 -30.12 6.91 -10.75
N ARG A 159 -29.33 6.76 -11.82
CA ARG A 159 -29.61 7.40 -13.12
C ARG A 159 -30.89 6.87 -13.75
N GLU A 160 -31.08 5.56 -13.76
CA GLU A 160 -32.28 4.90 -14.29
C GLU A 160 -33.54 5.32 -13.51
N ALA A 161 -33.48 5.34 -12.17
CA ALA A 161 -34.59 5.81 -11.34
C ALA A 161 -34.96 7.28 -11.60
N ASN A 162 -33.96 8.15 -11.81
CA ASN A 162 -34.19 9.56 -12.15
C ASN A 162 -34.80 9.76 -13.56
N ILE A 163 -34.62 8.82 -14.48
CA ILE A 163 -35.27 8.85 -15.81
C ILE A 163 -36.74 8.43 -15.69
N ILE A 164 -37.05 7.51 -14.77
CA ILE A 164 -38.40 6.95 -14.59
C ILE A 164 -39.32 7.89 -13.79
N ILE A 165 -38.77 8.73 -12.91
CA ILE A 165 -39.55 9.70 -12.13
C ILE A 165 -39.50 11.07 -12.85
N PRO A 166 -40.59 11.51 -13.51
CA PRO A 166 -40.60 12.85 -14.10
C PRO A 166 -40.51 13.88 -12.98
N LYS A 167 -39.56 14.82 -13.10
CA LYS A 167 -39.49 15.98 -12.21
C LYS A 167 -40.79 16.76 -12.35
N ARG A 168 -41.54 16.86 -11.24
CA ARG A 168 -42.71 17.74 -11.11
C ARG A 168 -42.28 19.20 -11.08
#